data_AF-A0AB33XTM0-F1
#
_entry.id   AF-A0AB33XTM0-F1
#
_cell.length_a   1.000
_cell.length_b   1.000
_cell.length_c   1.000
_cell.angle_alpha   90.00
_cell.angle_beta   90.00
_cell.angle_gamma   90.00
#
_symmetry.space_group_name_H-M   'P 1'
#
loop_
_entity.id
_entity.type
_entity.pdbx_description
1 polymer ?
#
loop_
_entity_poly.entity_id
_entity_poly.type
_entity_poly.pdbx_seq_one_letter_code
_entity_poly.pdbx_strand_id
1 'polypeptide(L)'
;MFTFKRRFSNRYKHYYTHRNEGTLRTKRDDQPADAELGREKILKNIKKFTETTSTDMDAFFAEMMQDSSYRKLAESEKAKLASAYAVLEARQNAGLSQQELANKSGVPKTTIARIERGSNTSIETLTKIANALGKQVKVSIV
;
A
#
# COMPACT_ATOMS: atom_id res chain seq x y z
N MET A 1 25.88 23.11 4.42
CA MET A 1 25.60 21.68 4.11
C MET A 1 24.33 21.31 4.90
N PHE A 2 23.13 21.46 4.31
CA PHE A 2 22.25 20.38 3.77
C PHE A 2 22.03 19.24 4.79
N THR A 3 20.83 18.84 5.28
CA THR A 3 19.47 18.63 4.70
C THR A 3 18.43 18.53 5.85
N PHE A 4 17.33 19.29 5.89
CA PHE A 4 15.97 19.09 5.34
C PHE A 4 15.27 17.71 5.55
N LYS A 5 14.28 17.75 6.48
CA LYS A 5 12.91 17.17 6.53
C LYS A 5 12.63 15.68 6.23
N ARG A 6 12.32 14.99 7.34
CA ARG A 6 10.97 14.51 7.76
C ARG A 6 10.19 13.55 6.84
N ARG A 7 10.22 12.27 7.25
CA ARG A 7 9.21 11.23 7.02
C ARG A 7 7.81 11.72 7.37
N PHE A 8 6.85 11.55 6.47
CA PHE A 8 5.43 11.45 6.83
C PHE A 8 5.05 9.97 6.86
N SER A 9 4.72 9.46 8.05
CA SER A 9 4.00 8.19 8.23
C SER A 9 2.68 8.54 8.90
N ASN A 10 1.63 8.49 8.10
CA ASN A 10 0.25 8.59 8.53
C ASN A 10 -0.05 7.46 9.52
N ARG A 11 -0.36 7.79 10.77
CA ARG A 11 -0.64 6.81 11.85
C ARG A 11 -1.87 7.25 12.62
N TYR A 12 -3.02 7.21 11.96
CA TYR A 12 -4.31 7.22 12.65
C TYR A 12 -4.79 5.78 12.79
N LYS A 13 -4.62 5.22 13.98
CA LYS A 13 -5.62 4.35 14.63
C LYS A 13 -5.13 3.89 16.00
N HIS A 14 -6.07 4.00 16.94
CA HIS A 14 -6.08 3.49 18.30
C HIS A 14 -5.21 4.26 19.30
N TYR A 15 -5.84 4.87 20.31
CA TYR A 15 -5.87 4.40 21.70
C TYR A 15 -6.95 5.18 22.49
N TYR A 16 -7.81 4.47 23.22
CA TYR A 16 -8.52 4.98 24.39
C TYR A 16 -7.87 4.37 25.66
N THR A 17 -8.11 5.04 26.80
CA THR A 17 -7.95 4.63 28.22
C THR A 17 -6.54 4.60 28.86
N HIS A 18 -6.21 5.62 29.66
CA HIS A 18 -6.24 5.59 31.14
C HIS A 18 -5.86 6.96 31.76
N ARG A 19 -6.28 7.12 33.02
CA ARG A 19 -6.46 8.31 33.86
C ARG A 19 -5.13 8.89 34.40
N ASN A 20 -5.03 10.22 34.54
CA ASN A 20 -4.58 10.86 35.79
C ASN A 20 -4.97 12.35 35.83
N GLU A 21 -5.42 12.76 37.02
CA GLU A 21 -6.12 14.00 37.34
C GLU A 21 -5.14 15.17 37.57
N GLY A 22 -5.53 16.39 37.17
CA GLY A 22 -4.79 17.62 37.49
C GLY A 22 -5.02 18.78 36.53
N THR A 23 -6.06 19.59 36.81
CA THR A 23 -6.26 20.99 36.38
C THR A 23 -6.05 21.36 34.90
N LEU A 24 -7.16 21.52 34.17
CA LEU A 24 -7.58 22.79 33.56
C LEU A 24 -8.95 22.54 32.90
N ARG A 25 -10.01 23.08 33.53
CA ARG A 25 -11.27 23.31 32.82
C ARG A 25 -10.98 24.31 31.70
N THR A 26 -11.11 23.88 30.46
CA THR A 26 -11.62 24.78 29.42
C THR A 26 -12.99 24.26 29.06
N LYS A 27 -14.03 24.98 29.48
CA LYS A 27 -15.34 24.83 28.87
C LYS A 27 -15.17 25.13 27.38
N ARG A 28 -15.39 24.15 26.52
CA ARG A 28 -15.88 24.31 25.15
C ARG A 28 -16.64 23.03 24.79
N ASP A 29 -17.83 22.90 25.39
CA ASP A 29 -18.85 21.97 24.94
C ASP A 29 -19.63 22.52 23.71
N ASP A 30 -19.17 23.61 23.11
CA ASP A 30 -19.77 24.20 21.91
C ASP A 30 -18.70 24.42 20.83
N GLN A 31 -18.55 23.47 19.91
CA GLN A 31 -18.04 23.77 18.55
C GLN A 31 -19.07 23.17 17.57
N PRO A 32 -20.16 23.93 17.28
CA PRO A 32 -21.42 23.38 16.81
C PRO A 32 -21.56 23.48 15.28
N ALA A 33 -21.49 22.35 14.56
CA ALA A 33 -21.91 22.18 13.15
C ALA A 33 -21.23 23.05 12.06
N ASP A 34 -20.66 24.21 12.42
CA ASP A 34 -20.03 25.22 11.58
C ASP A 34 -18.65 24.79 11.07
N ALA A 35 -17.87 24.12 11.94
CA ALA A 35 -16.62 23.49 11.58
C ALA A 35 -16.81 22.28 10.64
N GLU A 36 -17.95 21.60 10.75
CA GLU A 36 -18.30 20.44 9.91
C GLU A 36 -18.82 20.90 8.54
N LEU A 37 -19.67 21.93 8.51
CA LEU A 37 -20.14 22.61 7.29
C LEU A 37 -18.98 23.23 6.49
N GLY A 38 -17.98 23.79 7.17
CA GLY A 38 -16.75 24.29 6.55
C GLY A 38 -15.91 23.19 5.90
N ARG A 39 -15.78 22.03 6.56
CA ARG A 39 -15.07 20.85 6.02
C ARG A 39 -15.78 20.27 4.81
N GLU A 40 -17.10 20.16 4.85
CA GLU A 40 -17.89 19.62 3.73
C GLU A 40 -17.75 20.50 2.47
N LYS A 41 -17.76 21.84 2.64
CA LYS A 41 -17.50 22.79 1.54
C LYS A 41 -16.09 22.64 0.96
N ILE A 42 -15.07 22.49 1.81
CA ILE A 42 -13.69 22.27 1.37
C ILE A 42 -13.58 20.95 0.58
N LEU A 43 -14.18 19.87 1.08
CA LEU A 43 -14.17 18.56 0.41
C LEU A 43 -14.90 18.61 -0.93
N LYS A 44 -16.04 19.29 -1.02
CA LYS A 44 -16.77 19.50 -2.29
C LYS A 44 -15.92 20.25 -3.32
N ASN A 45 -15.20 21.30 -2.89
CA ASN A 45 -14.33 22.07 -3.78
C ASN A 45 -13.11 21.26 -4.24
N ILE A 46 -12.50 20.47 -3.35
CA ILE A 46 -11.41 19.56 -3.71
C ILE A 46 -11.90 18.51 -4.69
N LYS A 47 -13.05 17.86 -4.43
CA LYS A 47 -13.62 16.83 -5.31
C LYS A 47 -13.89 17.38 -6.71
N LYS A 48 -14.52 18.56 -6.79
CA LYS A 48 -14.80 19.24 -8.06
C LYS A 48 -13.51 19.59 -8.80
N PHE A 49 -12.49 20.08 -8.10
CA PHE A 49 -11.18 20.37 -8.69
C PHE A 49 -10.50 19.10 -9.20
N THR A 50 -10.48 18.03 -8.40
CA THR A 50 -9.89 16.74 -8.81
C THR A 50 -10.63 16.15 -9.99
N GLU A 51 -11.96 16.20 -10.04
CA GLU A 51 -12.74 15.69 -11.19
C GLU A 51 -12.50 16.50 -12.46
N THR A 52 -12.28 17.81 -12.34
CA THR A 52 -12.04 18.70 -13.50
C THR A 52 -10.63 18.55 -14.06
N THR A 53 -9.66 18.13 -13.24
CA THR A 53 -8.23 18.04 -13.62
C THR A 53 -7.70 16.61 -13.69
N SER A 54 -8.49 15.62 -13.26
CA SER A 54 -8.13 14.21 -13.35
C SER A 54 -8.42 13.71 -14.74
N THR A 55 -7.37 13.41 -15.49
CA THR A 55 -7.48 12.52 -16.64
C THR A 55 -7.87 11.13 -16.14
N ASP A 56 -8.67 10.41 -16.92
CA ASP A 56 -8.85 8.98 -16.70
C ASP A 56 -7.51 8.29 -16.94
N MET A 57 -6.91 7.79 -15.85
CA MET A 57 -5.61 7.13 -15.88
C MET A 57 -5.65 5.89 -16.77
N ASP A 58 -6.79 5.17 -16.79
CA ASP A 58 -6.95 3.97 -17.59
C ASP A 58 -6.96 4.31 -19.08
N ALA A 59 -7.67 5.37 -19.46
CA ALA A 59 -7.68 5.88 -20.84
C ALA A 59 -6.30 6.37 -21.29
N PHE A 60 -5.58 7.09 -20.42
CA PHE A 60 -4.22 7.55 -20.67
C PHE A 60 -3.24 6.39 -20.87
N PHE A 61 -3.30 5.37 -20.01
CA PHE A 61 -2.47 4.16 -20.17
C PHE A 61 -2.83 3.38 -21.44
N ALA A 62 -4.12 3.27 -21.79
CA ALA A 62 -4.55 2.59 -23.01
C ALA A 62 -4.01 3.27 -24.29
N GLU A 63 -3.97 4.60 -24.32
CA GLU A 63 -3.36 5.37 -25.39
C GLU A 63 -1.84 5.16 -25.46
N MET A 64 -1.14 5.26 -24.32
CA MET A 64 0.32 5.02 -24.28
C MET A 64 0.71 3.59 -24.70
N MET A 65 -0.15 2.60 -24.45
CA MET A 65 0.10 1.20 -24.83
C MET A 65 0.03 0.95 -26.35
N GLN A 66 -0.47 1.90 -27.14
CA GLN A 66 -0.39 1.85 -28.61
C GLN A 66 1.05 2.04 -29.12
N ASP A 67 1.90 2.74 -28.35
CA ASP A 67 3.32 2.87 -28.68
C ASP A 67 4.07 1.56 -28.42
N SER A 68 4.68 1.02 -29.48
CA SER A 68 5.39 -0.26 -29.42
C SER A 68 6.59 -0.28 -28.47
N SER A 69 7.25 0.87 -28.25
CA SER A 69 8.38 1.01 -27.33
C SER A 69 7.90 0.98 -25.89
N TYR A 70 6.81 1.70 -25.60
CA TYR A 70 6.20 1.75 -24.27
C TYR A 70 5.62 0.38 -23.89
N ARG A 71 4.92 -0.27 -24.81
CA ARG A 71 4.39 -1.63 -24.61
C ARG A 71 5.48 -2.64 -24.27
N LYS A 72 6.61 -2.61 -24.99
CA LYS A 72 7.75 -3.50 -24.71
C LYS A 72 8.34 -3.26 -23.32
N LEU A 73 8.52 -1.99 -22.95
CA LEU A 73 9.02 -1.63 -21.62
C LEU A 73 8.04 -2.10 -20.54
N ALA A 74 6.75 -1.82 -20.69
CA ALA A 74 5.70 -2.24 -19.77
C ALA A 74 5.66 -3.77 -19.59
N GLU A 75 5.72 -4.54 -20.67
CA GLU A 75 5.77 -6.01 -20.60
C GLU A 75 7.05 -6.50 -19.89
N SER A 76 8.20 -5.88 -20.14
CA SER A 76 9.45 -6.25 -19.46
C SER A 76 9.40 -5.99 -17.95
N GLU A 77 8.80 -4.87 -17.53
CA GLU A 77 8.62 -4.53 -16.12
C GLU A 77 7.57 -5.43 -15.46
N LYS A 78 6.49 -5.73 -16.15
CA LYS A 78 5.47 -6.68 -15.69
C LYS A 78 6.07 -8.07 -15.45
N ALA A 79 6.93 -8.55 -16.35
CA ALA A 79 7.61 -9.83 -16.18
C ALA A 79 8.50 -9.86 -14.92
N LYS A 80 9.20 -8.76 -14.60
CA LYS A 80 9.99 -8.64 -13.37
C LYS A 80 9.12 -8.67 -12.11
N LEU A 81 7.94 -8.07 -12.16
CA LEU A 81 7.02 -7.97 -11.02
C LEU A 81 6.10 -9.19 -10.85
N ALA A 82 6.01 -10.08 -11.84
CA ALA A 82 5.09 -11.21 -11.81
C ALA A 82 5.25 -12.07 -10.54
N SER A 83 6.48 -12.37 -10.13
CA SER A 83 6.76 -13.14 -8.90
C SER A 83 6.34 -12.40 -7.62
N ALA A 84 6.59 -11.10 -7.56
CA ALA A 84 6.21 -10.25 -6.43
C ALA A 84 4.70 -10.17 -6.27
N TYR A 85 3.99 -9.98 -7.39
CA TYR A 85 2.53 -9.94 -7.43
C TYR A 85 1.93 -11.27 -6.99
N ALA A 86 2.44 -12.40 -7.50
CA ALA A 86 1.96 -13.72 -7.11
C ALA A 86 2.08 -13.98 -5.60
N VAL A 87 3.18 -13.56 -4.97
CA VAL A 87 3.36 -13.68 -3.50
C VAL A 87 2.39 -12.77 -2.75
N LEU A 88 2.26 -11.52 -3.19
CA LEU A 88 1.37 -10.53 -2.58
C LEU A 88 -0.09 -11.00 -2.61
N GLU A 89 -0.56 -11.41 -3.79
CA GLU A 89 -1.91 -11.89 -4.02
C GLU A 89 -2.20 -13.14 -3.20
N ALA A 90 -1.30 -14.14 -3.22
CA ALA A 90 -1.48 -15.36 -2.44
C ALA A 90 -1.54 -15.09 -0.93
N ARG A 91 -0.75 -14.14 -0.42
CA ARG A 91 -0.83 -13.70 0.98
C ARG A 91 -2.16 -13.04 1.30
N GLN A 92 -2.63 -12.11 0.45
CA GLN A 92 -3.89 -11.39 0.65
C GLN A 92 -5.09 -12.33 0.61
N ASN A 93 -5.10 -13.30 -0.32
CA ASN A 93 -6.13 -14.32 -0.41
C ASN A 93 -6.16 -15.24 0.82
N ALA A 94 -5.02 -15.44 1.47
CA ALA A 94 -4.93 -16.15 2.75
C ALA A 94 -5.33 -15.27 3.96
N GLY A 95 -5.63 -13.98 3.76
CA GLY A 95 -6.01 -13.05 4.82
C GLY A 95 -4.87 -12.71 5.79
N LEU A 96 -3.61 -12.98 5.42
CA LEU A 96 -2.46 -12.83 6.31
C LEU A 96 -1.81 -11.45 6.16
N SER A 97 -1.40 -10.85 7.27
CA SER A 97 -0.40 -9.78 7.27
C SER A 97 0.98 -10.30 6.88
N GLN A 98 1.90 -9.40 6.50
CA GLN A 98 3.30 -9.75 6.24
C GLN A 98 3.97 -10.38 7.47
N GLN A 99 3.58 -9.98 8.70
CA GLN A 99 4.14 -10.56 9.92
C GLN A 99 3.63 -11.98 10.15
N GLU A 100 2.35 -12.24 9.90
CA GLU A 100 1.79 -13.58 10.06
C GLU A 100 2.37 -14.56 9.03
N LEU A 101 2.55 -14.12 7.78
CA LEU A 101 3.25 -14.92 6.78
C LEU A 101 4.71 -15.16 7.18
N ALA A 102 5.39 -14.16 7.76
CA ALA A 102 6.75 -14.33 8.26
C ALA A 102 6.83 -15.43 9.33
N ASN A 103 5.93 -15.37 10.31
CA ASN A 103 5.85 -16.35 11.38
C ASN A 103 5.56 -17.76 10.83
N LYS A 104 4.67 -17.87 9.84
CA LYS A 104 4.26 -19.15 9.27
C LYS A 104 5.30 -19.78 8.34
N SER A 105 6.05 -18.96 7.60
CA SER A 105 7.05 -19.43 6.62
C SER A 105 8.48 -19.52 7.17
N GLY A 106 8.74 -18.95 8.34
CA GLY A 106 10.11 -18.79 8.86
C GLY A 106 10.96 -17.79 8.08
N VAL A 107 10.36 -17.03 7.15
CA VAL A 107 11.05 -16.00 6.37
C VAL A 107 10.90 -14.64 7.08
N PRO A 108 11.96 -13.84 7.25
CA PRO A 108 11.85 -12.54 7.90
C PRO A 108 10.83 -11.62 7.22
N LYS A 109 10.04 -10.88 8.02
CA LYS A 109 9.06 -9.89 7.52
C LYS A 109 9.68 -8.89 6.54
N THR A 110 10.91 -8.43 6.82
CA THR A 110 11.64 -7.50 5.95
C THR A 110 11.96 -8.10 4.59
N THR A 111 12.25 -9.40 4.54
CA THR A 111 12.45 -10.16 3.31
C THR A 111 11.15 -10.30 2.53
N ILE A 112 10.04 -10.68 3.18
CA ILE A 112 8.71 -10.74 2.55
C ILE A 112 8.32 -9.37 1.96
N ALA A 113 8.48 -8.30 2.73
CA ALA A 113 8.15 -6.95 2.28
C ALA A 113 9.01 -6.49 1.09
N ARG A 114 10.27 -6.94 0.99
CA ARG A 114 11.13 -6.69 -0.18
C ARG A 114 10.66 -7.48 -1.40
N ILE A 115 10.31 -8.75 -1.21
CA ILE A 115 9.82 -9.63 -2.28
C ILE A 115 8.53 -9.05 -2.86
N GLU A 116 7.56 -8.68 -2.03
CA GLU A 116 6.29 -8.06 -2.47
C GLU A 116 6.49 -6.71 -3.18
N ARG A 117 7.67 -6.08 -3.05
CA ARG A 117 8.06 -4.86 -3.76
C ARG A 117 8.91 -5.13 -5.02
N GLY A 118 9.09 -6.37 -5.44
CA GLY A 118 9.84 -6.71 -6.65
C GLY A 118 11.34 -6.94 -6.45
N SER A 119 11.82 -7.10 -5.21
CA SER A 119 13.20 -7.51 -5.00
C SER A 119 13.41 -8.98 -5.38
N ASN A 120 14.52 -9.27 -6.05
CA ASN A 120 14.95 -10.63 -6.33
C ASN A 120 15.08 -11.47 -5.05
N THR A 121 14.75 -12.76 -5.18
CA THR A 121 14.81 -13.73 -4.10
C THR A 121 15.13 -15.12 -4.65
N SER A 122 15.52 -16.05 -3.78
CA SER A 122 15.79 -17.43 -4.17
C SER A 122 14.50 -18.24 -4.35
N ILE A 123 14.56 -19.26 -5.21
CA ILE A 123 13.48 -20.25 -5.36
C ILE A 123 13.19 -20.94 -4.02
N GLU A 124 14.22 -21.20 -3.22
CA GLU A 124 14.06 -21.77 -1.87
C GLU A 124 13.17 -20.89 -0.97
N THR A 125 13.41 -19.57 -0.98
CA THR A 125 12.62 -18.62 -0.19
C THR A 125 11.17 -18.56 -0.68
N LEU A 126 10.97 -18.55 -2.01
CA LEU A 126 9.63 -18.63 -2.60
C LEU A 126 8.92 -19.94 -2.22
N THR A 127 9.66 -21.04 -2.15
CA THR A 127 9.12 -22.35 -1.75
C THR A 127 8.68 -22.35 -0.29
N LYS A 128 9.46 -21.77 0.64
CA LYS A 128 9.06 -21.61 2.05
C LYS A 128 7.76 -20.81 2.19
N ILE A 129 7.66 -19.71 1.45
CA ILE A 129 6.45 -18.88 1.40
C ILE A 129 5.26 -19.66 0.83
N ALA A 130 5.44 -20.31 -0.32
CA ALA A 130 4.40 -21.10 -0.97
C ALA A 130 3.88 -22.22 -0.05
N ASN A 131 4.78 -22.98 0.59
CA ASN A 131 4.42 -24.03 1.52
C ASN A 131 3.61 -23.50 2.71
N ALA A 132 4.01 -22.36 3.29
CA ALA A 132 3.26 -21.71 4.36
C ALA A 132 1.84 -21.28 3.93
N LEU A 133 1.64 -21.00 2.64
CA LEU A 133 0.35 -20.66 2.05
C LEU A 133 -0.44 -21.88 1.52
N GLY A 134 0.10 -23.10 1.66
CA GLY A 134 -0.51 -24.31 1.09
C GLY A 134 -0.50 -24.30 -0.45
N LYS A 135 0.54 -23.71 -1.05
CA LYS A 135 0.77 -23.57 -2.49
C LYS A 135 2.09 -24.21 -2.89
N GLN A 136 2.37 -24.23 -4.19
CA GLN A 136 3.60 -24.73 -4.77
C GLN A 136 4.18 -23.72 -5.77
N VAL A 137 5.51 -23.69 -5.89
CA VAL A 137 6.19 -22.91 -6.93
C VAL A 137 6.21 -23.73 -8.23
N LYS A 138 5.81 -23.14 -9.34
CA LYS A 138 5.92 -23.72 -10.68
C LYS A 138 6.75 -22.80 -11.57
N VAL A 139 7.74 -23.36 -12.26
CA VAL A 139 8.59 -22.64 -13.22
C VAL A 139 8.35 -23.24 -14.60
N SER A 140 8.12 -22.42 -15.61
CA SER A 140 7.97 -22.82 -17.01
C SER A 140 8.67 -21.82 -17.93
N ILE A 141 9.32 -22.31 -18.98
CA ILE A 141 9.94 -21.50 -20.03
C ILE A 141 9.12 -21.78 -21.30
N VAL A 142 8.43 -20.76 -21.81
CA VAL A 142 7.52 -20.81 -22.98
C VAL A 142 7.89 -19.71 -23.97
#